data_AF-A0A5D2PNR1-F1
#
_entry.id   AF-A0A5D2PNR1-F1
#
_cell.length_a   1.000
_cell.length_b   1.000
_cell.length_c   1.000
_cell.angle_alpha   90.00
_cell.angle_beta   90.00
_cell.angle_gamma   90.00
#
_symmetry.space_group_name_H-M   'P 1'
#
loop_
_entity.id
_entity.type
_entity.pdbx_description
1 polymer ?
#
loop_
_entity_poly.entity_id
_entity_poly.type
_entity_poly.pdbx_seq_one_letter_code
_entity_poly.pdbx_strand_id
1 'polypeptide(L)'
;MDKNLMDKVSAFGELLKTEGAEVGRKMSAGMSSVSFKVKELFQGPNPADKLVDDATSEALDEPDWALNLDICDMINHEKISSVELIRGIKRKIMLKNPRVQYLSLVLLETCVKNCEKAFSEVAAERVLDEMVKLIDDPQTVVNNRNKALMLIEAWGESTSELRYLPVYEETYKSLKSRGIRFPGRDNESLAPIFTPPRSVSAAEVDASLANQFQHGMQLQHDTPPQAFTAEQTKEAFDVARNSIELLSTVLSSSPQQDALEDDLTTTLVQQCRQSQSTILRIIDTAGDNEALLFEALNVNDEIQKALSKYEELNEPSAVRREPEPAMIPVAVEPDDSPRHPKEDALIRKPAGTRHGTHGGSNDDMMDDLDEMIFGKKGGGSSGGGQDS
;
A
#
# COMPACT_ATOMS: atom_id res chain seq x y z
N MET A 1 -41.17 -54.73 -27.10
CA MET A 1 -41.16 -53.34 -26.58
C MET A 1 -40.24 -53.23 -25.35
N ASP A 2 -39.23 -54.10 -25.25
CA ASP A 2 -38.67 -54.48 -23.93
C ASP A 2 -37.32 -53.83 -23.60
N LYS A 3 -36.61 -53.29 -24.60
CA LYS A 3 -35.31 -52.63 -24.40
C LYS A 3 -35.43 -51.30 -23.65
N ASN A 4 -36.54 -50.57 -23.86
CA ASN A 4 -36.77 -49.27 -23.21
C ASN A 4 -37.08 -49.41 -21.71
N LEU A 5 -37.62 -50.54 -21.28
CA LEU A 5 -37.96 -50.79 -19.87
C LEU A 5 -36.72 -51.19 -19.06
N MET A 6 -35.85 -52.02 -19.65
CA MET A 6 -34.60 -52.46 -19.01
C MET A 6 -33.64 -51.29 -18.76
N ASP A 7 -33.55 -50.36 -19.71
CA ASP A 7 -32.71 -49.16 -19.60
C ASP A 7 -33.27 -48.18 -18.55
N LYS A 8 -34.60 -48.03 -18.46
CA LYS A 8 -35.25 -47.19 -17.44
C LYS A 8 -35.10 -47.74 -16.04
N VAL A 9 -35.21 -49.06 -15.87
CA VAL A 9 -35.00 -49.72 -14.56
C VAL A 9 -33.53 -49.61 -14.13
N SER A 10 -32.59 -49.71 -15.08
CA SER A 10 -31.16 -49.53 -14.79
C SER A 10 -30.84 -48.09 -14.41
N ALA A 11 -31.35 -47.10 -15.14
CA ALA A 11 -31.18 -45.68 -14.81
C ALA A 11 -31.81 -45.30 -13.46
N PHE A 12 -32.97 -45.86 -13.13
CA PHE A 12 -33.60 -45.66 -11.81
C PHE A 12 -32.78 -46.34 -10.69
N GLY A 13 -32.19 -47.49 -10.97
CA GLY A 13 -31.27 -48.18 -10.06
C GLY A 13 -30.00 -47.39 -9.76
N GLU A 14 -29.40 -46.73 -10.77
CA GLU A 14 -28.23 -45.86 -10.57
C GLU A 14 -28.59 -44.56 -9.83
N LEU A 15 -29.78 -43.99 -10.08
CA LEU A 15 -30.27 -42.82 -9.37
C LEU A 15 -30.49 -43.11 -7.87
N LEU A 16 -31.10 -44.25 -7.53
CA LEU A 16 -31.26 -44.67 -6.12
C LEU A 16 -29.92 -44.93 -5.43
N LYS A 17 -28.92 -45.43 -6.17
CA LYS A 17 -27.58 -45.71 -5.65
C LYS A 17 -26.79 -44.42 -5.37
N THR A 18 -26.96 -43.41 -6.22
CA THR A 18 -26.31 -42.10 -6.06
C THR A 18 -26.97 -41.27 -4.96
N GLU A 19 -28.31 -41.23 -4.89
CA GLU A 19 -29.03 -40.56 -3.80
C GLU A 19 -28.74 -41.21 -2.44
N GLY A 20 -28.70 -42.54 -2.35
CA GLY A 20 -28.35 -43.26 -1.12
C GLY A 20 -26.93 -42.97 -0.63
N ALA A 21 -25.96 -42.82 -1.56
CA ALA A 21 -24.58 -42.48 -1.24
C ALA A 21 -24.39 -41.01 -0.82
N GLU A 22 -25.24 -40.10 -1.31
CA GLU A 22 -25.22 -38.69 -0.89
C GLU A 22 -25.86 -38.50 0.49
N VAL A 23 -26.98 -39.17 0.76
CA VAL A 23 -27.62 -39.16 2.08
C VAL A 23 -26.70 -39.79 3.13
N GLY A 24 -26.03 -40.89 2.82
CA GLY A 24 -25.03 -41.51 3.72
C GLY A 24 -23.84 -40.59 4.04
N ARG A 25 -23.33 -39.84 3.04
CA ARG A 25 -22.26 -38.85 3.26
C ARG A 25 -22.73 -37.69 4.15
N LYS A 26 -23.95 -37.17 3.93
CA LYS A 26 -24.53 -36.08 4.75
C LYS A 26 -24.78 -36.52 6.20
N MET A 27 -25.27 -37.74 6.42
CA MET A 27 -25.47 -38.29 7.76
C MET A 27 -24.13 -38.51 8.49
N SER A 28 -23.11 -39.01 7.80
CA SER A 28 -21.75 -39.19 8.35
C SER A 28 -21.08 -37.85 8.72
N ALA A 29 -21.21 -36.84 7.86
CA ALA A 29 -20.73 -35.48 8.15
C ALA A 29 -21.45 -34.86 9.36
N GLY A 30 -22.77 -35.07 9.48
CA GLY A 30 -23.56 -34.63 10.62
C GLY A 30 -23.12 -35.29 11.93
N MET A 31 -22.91 -36.62 11.94
CA MET A 31 -22.44 -37.35 13.12
C MET A 31 -21.01 -36.99 13.51
N SER A 32 -20.13 -36.74 12.53
CA SER A 32 -18.76 -36.28 12.78
C SER A 32 -18.73 -34.89 13.42
N SER A 33 -19.60 -33.97 12.96
CA SER A 33 -19.75 -32.63 13.54
C SER A 33 -20.27 -32.65 14.98
N VAL A 34 -21.25 -33.51 15.28
CA VAL A 34 -21.79 -33.67 16.64
C VAL A 34 -20.76 -34.33 17.58
N SER A 35 -20.08 -35.39 17.13
CA SER A 35 -19.01 -36.03 17.90
C SER A 35 -17.86 -35.08 18.20
N PHE A 36 -17.51 -34.24 17.22
CA PHE A 36 -16.52 -33.17 17.38
C PHE A 36 -16.93 -32.15 18.44
N LYS A 37 -18.17 -31.64 18.38
CA LYS A 37 -18.73 -30.70 19.37
C LYS A 37 -18.82 -31.30 20.77
N VAL A 38 -19.17 -32.58 20.89
CA VAL A 38 -19.23 -33.27 22.19
C VAL A 38 -17.82 -33.44 22.76
N LYS A 39 -16.83 -33.76 21.94
CA LYS A 39 -15.42 -33.87 22.38
C LYS A 39 -14.87 -32.52 22.87
N GLU A 40 -15.27 -31.42 22.24
CA GLU A 40 -14.92 -30.04 22.63
C GLU A 40 -15.56 -29.63 23.98
N LEU A 41 -16.75 -30.16 24.31
CA LEU A 41 -17.43 -29.89 25.60
C LEU A 41 -16.81 -30.61 26.81
N PHE A 42 -15.99 -31.64 26.60
CA PHE A 42 -15.39 -32.45 27.68
C PHE A 42 -13.87 -32.24 27.84
N GLN A 43 -13.25 -31.40 27.01
CA GLN A 43 -11.84 -31.04 27.17
C GLN A 43 -11.74 -29.85 28.14
N GLY A 44 -10.85 -29.97 29.14
CA GLY A 44 -10.54 -28.87 30.07
C GLY A 44 -10.00 -27.64 29.33
N PRO A 45 -9.82 -26.50 30.02
CA PRO A 45 -9.44 -25.24 29.37
C PRO A 45 -8.17 -25.45 28.54
N ASN A 46 -8.33 -25.30 27.22
CA ASN A 46 -7.26 -25.46 26.25
C ASN A 46 -6.29 -24.28 26.43
N PRO A 47 -5.00 -24.50 26.75
CA PRO A 47 -4.05 -23.41 26.94
C PRO A 47 -3.92 -22.53 25.69
N ALA A 48 -4.12 -23.09 24.50
CA ALA A 48 -4.13 -22.34 23.26
C ALA A 48 -5.32 -21.36 23.18
N ASP A 49 -6.50 -21.74 23.69
CA ASP A 49 -7.70 -20.89 23.65
C ASP A 49 -7.50 -19.63 24.48
N LYS A 50 -6.91 -19.78 25.67
CA LYS A 50 -6.61 -18.62 26.52
C LYS A 50 -5.62 -17.67 25.86
N LEU A 51 -4.54 -18.20 25.26
CA LEU A 51 -3.55 -17.39 24.56
C LEU A 51 -4.16 -16.64 23.37
N VAL A 52 -5.05 -17.30 22.62
CA VAL A 52 -5.80 -16.66 21.54
C VAL A 52 -6.75 -15.59 22.09
N ASP A 53 -7.46 -15.86 23.19
CA ASP A 53 -8.34 -14.89 23.84
C ASP A 53 -7.57 -13.64 24.27
N ASP A 54 -6.42 -13.82 24.91
CA ASP A 54 -5.56 -12.74 25.39
C ASP A 54 -5.00 -11.92 24.21
N ALA A 55 -4.45 -12.57 23.18
CA ALA A 55 -3.86 -11.92 22.00
C ALA A 55 -4.88 -11.25 21.07
N THR A 56 -6.16 -11.63 21.17
CA THR A 56 -7.25 -11.10 20.33
C THR A 56 -8.31 -10.37 21.13
N SER A 57 -7.98 -9.97 22.36
CA SER A 57 -8.90 -9.27 23.25
C SER A 57 -9.40 -7.98 22.62
N GLU A 58 -10.71 -7.72 22.75
CA GLU A 58 -11.32 -6.49 22.24
C GLU A 58 -10.84 -5.22 22.96
N ALA A 59 -10.20 -5.38 24.13
CA ALA A 59 -9.63 -4.30 24.92
C ALA A 59 -8.25 -3.82 24.42
N LEU A 60 -7.61 -4.55 23.50
CA LEU A 60 -6.32 -4.16 22.94
C LEU A 60 -6.52 -3.10 21.85
N ASP A 61 -5.82 -1.97 21.92
CA ASP A 61 -5.86 -0.91 20.89
C ASP A 61 -4.95 -1.20 19.69
N GLU A 62 -3.93 -2.06 19.86
CA GLU A 62 -3.02 -2.54 18.81
C GLU A 62 -2.69 -4.04 19.01
N PRO A 63 -2.10 -4.73 18.01
CA PRO A 63 -1.59 -6.08 18.20
C PRO A 63 -0.54 -6.13 19.30
N ASP A 64 -0.69 -7.06 20.24
CA ASP A 64 0.36 -7.35 21.23
C ASP A 64 1.45 -8.20 20.57
N TRP A 65 2.44 -7.53 19.98
CA TRP A 65 3.54 -8.19 19.29
C TRP A 65 4.38 -9.07 20.21
N ALA A 66 4.53 -8.67 21.48
CA ALA A 66 5.27 -9.47 22.44
C ALA A 66 4.56 -10.80 22.68
N LEU A 67 3.26 -10.77 22.97
CA LEU A 67 2.46 -11.97 23.14
C LEU A 67 2.38 -12.82 21.85
N ASN A 68 2.19 -12.19 20.69
CA ASN A 68 2.11 -12.92 19.42
C ASN A 68 3.40 -13.68 19.10
N LEU A 69 4.56 -13.07 19.35
CA LEU A 69 5.87 -13.72 19.14
C LEU A 69 6.12 -14.80 20.19
N ASP A 70 5.76 -14.56 21.45
CA ASP A 70 5.89 -15.55 22.53
C ASP A 70 4.99 -16.78 22.24
N ILE A 71 3.79 -16.59 21.66
CA ILE A 71 2.94 -17.68 21.17
C ILE A 71 3.64 -18.49 20.07
N CYS A 72 4.30 -17.84 19.11
CA CYS A 72 5.07 -18.54 18.07
C CYS A 72 6.23 -19.34 18.66
N ASP A 73 6.95 -18.79 19.64
CA ASP A 73 7.98 -19.51 20.38
C ASP A 73 7.41 -20.72 21.13
N MET A 74 6.24 -20.58 21.76
CA MET A 74 5.57 -21.70 22.42
C MET A 74 5.18 -22.80 21.44
N ILE A 75 4.75 -22.47 20.21
CA ILE A 75 4.48 -23.46 19.15
C ILE A 75 5.77 -24.16 18.73
N ASN A 76 6.83 -23.39 18.45
CA ASN A 76 8.09 -23.90 17.92
C ASN A 76 8.83 -24.79 18.94
N HIS A 77 8.61 -24.55 20.24
CA HIS A 77 9.10 -25.40 21.33
C HIS A 77 8.09 -26.49 21.76
N GLU A 78 7.03 -26.71 20.98
CA GLU A 78 5.99 -27.73 21.22
C GLU A 78 5.30 -27.63 22.60
N LYS A 79 5.32 -26.43 23.22
CA LYS A 79 4.64 -26.15 24.49
C LYS A 79 3.13 -26.05 24.32
N ILE A 80 2.68 -25.66 23.12
CA ILE A 80 1.27 -25.61 22.73
C ILE A 80 1.08 -26.21 21.34
N SER A 81 -0.12 -26.74 21.09
CA SER A 81 -0.47 -27.32 19.79
C SER A 81 -0.78 -26.23 18.77
N SER A 82 -0.04 -26.23 17.65
CA SER A 82 -0.32 -25.35 16.50
C SER A 82 -1.73 -25.54 15.97
N VAL A 83 -2.21 -26.79 15.90
CA VAL A 83 -3.57 -27.13 15.43
C VAL A 83 -4.62 -26.43 16.30
N GLU A 84 -4.49 -26.55 17.62
CA GLU A 84 -5.44 -25.96 18.57
C GLU A 84 -5.40 -24.43 18.53
N LEU A 85 -4.21 -23.83 18.38
CA LEU A 85 -4.09 -22.38 18.20
C LEU A 85 -4.79 -21.90 16.92
N ILE A 86 -4.53 -22.55 15.78
CA ILE A 86 -5.15 -22.18 14.49
C ILE A 86 -6.66 -22.35 14.54
N ARG A 87 -7.18 -23.39 15.22
CA ARG A 87 -8.61 -23.57 15.47
C ARG A 87 -9.19 -22.43 16.32
N GLY A 88 -8.47 -22.00 17.35
CA GLY A 88 -8.83 -20.83 18.16
C GLY A 88 -8.92 -19.56 17.32
N ILE A 89 -7.87 -19.28 16.54
CA ILE A 89 -7.80 -18.10 15.67
C ILE A 89 -8.96 -18.11 14.67
N LYS A 90 -9.25 -19.25 14.04
CA LYS A 90 -10.40 -19.42 13.14
C LYS A 90 -11.72 -19.07 13.83
N ARG A 91 -11.96 -19.56 15.05
CA ARG A 91 -13.17 -19.21 15.81
C ARG A 91 -13.28 -17.70 16.05
N LYS A 92 -12.16 -17.03 16.32
CA LYS A 92 -12.12 -15.57 16.49
C LYS A 92 -12.37 -14.79 15.19
N ILE A 93 -11.87 -15.26 14.05
CA ILE A 93 -12.17 -14.69 12.71
C ILE A 93 -13.67 -14.73 12.42
N MET A 94 -14.35 -15.80 12.83
CA MET A 94 -15.80 -15.96 12.66
C MET A 94 -16.64 -15.03 13.55
N LEU A 95 -16.02 -14.37 14.55
CA LEU A 95 -16.73 -13.39 15.38
C LEU A 95 -16.97 -12.11 14.59
N LYS A 96 -18.14 -11.51 14.78
CA LYS A 96 -18.51 -10.24 14.12
C LYS A 96 -17.96 -8.99 14.81
N ASN A 97 -17.14 -9.15 15.85
CA ASN A 97 -16.46 -8.02 16.47
C ASN A 97 -15.28 -7.60 15.56
N PRO A 98 -15.29 -6.38 14.99
CA PRO A 98 -14.25 -5.97 14.03
C PRO A 98 -12.85 -5.98 14.63
N ARG A 99 -12.72 -5.63 15.91
CA ARG A 99 -11.44 -5.54 16.61
C ARG A 99 -10.82 -6.92 16.77
N VAL A 100 -11.60 -7.84 17.33
CA VAL A 100 -11.19 -9.23 17.55
C VAL A 100 -10.84 -9.90 16.21
N GLN A 101 -11.67 -9.70 15.19
CA GLN A 101 -11.45 -10.27 13.87
C GLN A 101 -10.16 -9.75 13.22
N TYR A 102 -9.87 -8.44 13.32
CA TYR A 102 -8.63 -7.86 12.81
C TYR A 102 -7.39 -8.41 13.53
N LEU A 103 -7.40 -8.40 14.86
CA LEU A 103 -6.31 -8.93 15.69
C LEU A 103 -6.05 -10.42 15.40
N SER A 104 -7.11 -11.19 15.16
CA SER A 104 -7.01 -12.60 14.79
C SER A 104 -6.33 -12.81 13.44
N LEU A 105 -6.61 -11.95 12.44
CA LEU A 105 -5.94 -12.00 11.15
C LEU A 105 -4.45 -11.62 11.28
N VAL A 106 -4.11 -10.68 12.17
CA VAL A 106 -2.70 -10.32 12.47
C VAL A 106 -1.97 -11.46 13.18
N LEU A 107 -2.61 -12.09 14.18
CA LEU A 107 -2.03 -13.24 14.86
C LEU A 107 -1.84 -14.42 13.89
N LEU A 108 -2.83 -14.69 13.02
CA LEU A 108 -2.72 -15.71 11.97
C LEU A 108 -1.51 -15.46 11.06
N GLU A 109 -1.36 -14.23 10.57
CA GLU A 109 -0.22 -13.83 9.75
C GLU A 109 1.11 -14.05 10.49
N THR A 110 1.16 -13.70 11.78
CA THR A 110 2.36 -13.87 12.60
C THR A 110 2.72 -15.34 12.73
N CYS A 111 1.74 -16.22 13.01
CA CYS A 111 1.97 -17.65 13.11
C CYS A 111 2.46 -18.27 11.79
N VAL A 112 1.87 -17.91 10.65
CA VAL A 112 2.32 -18.48 9.36
C VAL A 112 3.71 -18.01 8.94
N LYS A 113 4.15 -16.83 9.39
CA LYS A 113 5.51 -16.32 9.14
C LYS A 113 6.58 -16.95 10.04
N ASN A 114 6.20 -17.43 11.23
CA ASN A 114 7.17 -17.83 12.26
C ASN A 114 7.10 -19.32 12.64
N CYS A 115 6.10 -20.07 12.18
CA CYS A 115 5.93 -21.47 12.54
C CYS A 115 5.82 -22.36 11.29
N GLU A 116 6.75 -23.31 11.13
CA GLU A 116 6.87 -24.15 9.92
C GLU A 116 5.57 -24.90 9.55
N LYS A 117 4.84 -25.39 10.56
CA LYS A 117 3.61 -26.19 10.35
C LYS A 117 2.36 -25.33 10.12
N ALA A 118 2.42 -24.01 10.36
CA ALA A 118 1.22 -23.19 10.39
C ALA A 118 0.48 -23.17 9.05
N PHE A 119 1.17 -23.10 7.91
CA PHE A 119 0.52 -23.15 6.59
C PHE A 119 -0.23 -24.47 6.34
N SER A 120 0.32 -25.62 6.75
CA SER A 120 -0.39 -26.89 6.64
C SER A 120 -1.62 -26.94 7.56
N GLU A 121 -1.55 -26.39 8.76
CA GLU A 121 -2.68 -26.36 9.69
C GLU A 121 -3.79 -25.41 9.24
N VAL A 122 -3.44 -24.24 8.70
CA VAL A 122 -4.40 -23.28 8.13
C VAL A 122 -5.19 -23.92 6.97
N ALA A 123 -4.51 -24.72 6.14
CA ALA A 123 -5.16 -25.49 5.08
C ALA A 123 -6.04 -26.62 5.65
N ALA A 124 -5.52 -27.42 6.58
CA ALA A 124 -6.24 -28.55 7.18
C ALA A 124 -7.49 -28.13 7.94
N GLU A 125 -7.42 -27.01 8.68
CA GLU A 125 -8.53 -26.45 9.44
C GLU A 125 -9.49 -25.58 8.60
N ARG A 126 -9.24 -25.49 7.28
CA ARG A 126 -10.08 -24.76 6.32
C ARG A 126 -10.29 -23.30 6.71
N VAL A 127 -9.25 -22.64 7.19
CA VAL A 127 -9.31 -21.23 7.61
C VAL A 127 -9.61 -20.32 6.42
N LEU A 128 -9.08 -20.64 5.24
CA LEU A 128 -9.35 -19.91 3.99
C LEU A 128 -10.85 -19.83 3.68
N ASP A 129 -11.64 -20.87 3.97
CA ASP A 129 -13.09 -20.86 3.74
C ASP A 129 -13.78 -19.78 4.60
N GLU A 130 -13.36 -19.62 5.86
CA GLU A 130 -13.91 -18.59 6.75
C GLU A 130 -13.42 -17.19 6.35
N MET A 131 -12.18 -17.06 5.85
CA MET A 131 -11.69 -15.79 5.30
C MET A 131 -12.45 -15.38 4.04
N VAL A 132 -12.79 -16.32 3.15
CA VAL A 132 -13.63 -16.04 1.97
C VAL A 132 -15.03 -15.59 2.40
N LYS A 133 -15.64 -16.24 3.39
CA LYS A 133 -16.93 -15.78 3.96
C LYS A 133 -16.84 -14.38 4.56
N LEU A 134 -15.76 -14.07 5.26
CA LEU A 134 -15.49 -12.74 5.81
C LEU A 134 -15.41 -11.70 4.69
N ILE A 135 -14.75 -12.01 3.58
CA ILE A 135 -14.64 -11.13 2.41
C ILE A 135 -16.02 -10.90 1.77
N ASP A 136 -16.80 -11.97 1.66
CA ASP A 136 -18.11 -11.97 1.02
C ASP A 136 -19.23 -11.32 1.86
N ASP A 137 -19.05 -11.23 3.19
CA ASP A 137 -20.01 -10.55 4.05
C ASP A 137 -19.94 -9.02 3.83
N PRO A 138 -21.01 -8.38 3.30
CA PRO A 138 -21.02 -6.94 3.07
C PRO A 138 -20.93 -6.11 4.36
N GLN A 139 -21.24 -6.69 5.52
CA GLN A 139 -21.15 -6.02 6.83
C GLN A 139 -19.73 -6.02 7.40
N THR A 140 -18.80 -6.78 6.81
CA THR A 140 -17.41 -6.77 7.26
C THR A 140 -16.77 -5.40 7.06
N VAL A 141 -16.10 -4.92 8.11
CA VAL A 141 -15.34 -3.66 8.09
C VAL A 141 -14.26 -3.71 7.01
N VAL A 142 -14.13 -2.63 6.24
CA VAL A 142 -13.24 -2.54 5.07
C VAL A 142 -11.81 -2.96 5.42
N ASN A 143 -11.26 -2.49 6.54
CA ASN A 143 -9.90 -2.82 6.96
C ASN A 143 -9.70 -4.33 7.19
N ASN A 144 -10.70 -5.02 7.75
CA ASN A 144 -10.63 -6.46 7.99
C ASN A 144 -10.72 -7.23 6.68
N ARG A 145 -11.62 -6.80 5.78
CA ARG A 145 -11.73 -7.37 4.43
C ARG A 145 -10.42 -7.20 3.66
N ASN A 146 -9.83 -6.01 3.70
CA ASN A 146 -8.55 -5.72 3.05
C ASN A 146 -7.43 -6.55 3.66
N LYS A 147 -7.38 -6.69 5.00
CA LYS A 147 -6.39 -7.55 5.66
C LYS A 147 -6.48 -9.00 5.19
N ALA A 148 -7.69 -9.56 5.13
CA ALA A 148 -7.89 -10.92 4.62
C ALA A 148 -7.49 -11.06 3.14
N LEU A 149 -7.83 -10.08 2.31
CA LEU A 149 -7.43 -10.06 0.89
C LEU A 149 -5.91 -10.01 0.72
N MET A 150 -5.21 -9.13 1.45
CA MET A 150 -3.75 -9.04 1.42
C MET A 150 -3.08 -10.37 1.79
N LEU A 151 -3.60 -11.06 2.81
CA LEU A 151 -3.08 -12.38 3.21
C LEU A 151 -3.29 -13.42 2.11
N ILE A 152 -4.51 -13.51 1.54
CA ILE A 152 -4.82 -14.47 0.48
C ILE A 152 -3.99 -14.19 -0.78
N GLU A 153 -3.77 -12.93 -1.14
CA GLU A 153 -2.88 -12.56 -2.25
C GLU A 153 -1.44 -12.98 -1.98
N ALA A 154 -0.88 -12.60 -0.84
CA ALA A 154 0.49 -12.94 -0.48
C ALA A 154 0.74 -14.46 -0.51
N TRP A 155 -0.20 -15.25 0.02
CA TRP A 155 -0.08 -16.71 0.04
C TRP A 155 -0.35 -17.34 -1.34
N GLY A 156 -1.34 -16.83 -2.07
CA GLY A 156 -1.68 -17.33 -3.41
C GLY A 156 -0.61 -17.04 -4.47
N GLU A 157 0.20 -16.00 -4.27
CA GLU A 157 1.34 -15.65 -5.13
C GLU A 157 2.63 -16.38 -4.77
N SER A 158 2.74 -16.96 -3.56
CA SER A 158 3.93 -17.71 -3.10
C SER A 158 4.00 -19.13 -3.70
N THR A 159 4.09 -19.18 -5.03
CA THR A 159 4.05 -20.42 -5.85
C THR A 159 5.27 -21.33 -5.67
N SER A 160 6.38 -20.83 -5.13
CA SER A 160 7.56 -21.62 -4.78
C SER A 160 7.42 -22.29 -3.42
N GLU A 161 7.03 -21.53 -2.39
CA GLU A 161 7.01 -22.00 -1.01
C GLU A 161 5.78 -22.86 -0.71
N LEU A 162 4.62 -22.49 -1.28
CA LEU A 162 3.33 -23.13 -0.99
C LEU A 162 2.86 -24.08 -2.10
N ARG A 163 3.74 -24.49 -3.02
CA ARG A 163 3.40 -25.40 -4.13
C ARG A 163 2.73 -26.70 -3.68
N TYR A 164 3.09 -27.20 -2.50
CA TYR A 164 2.54 -28.43 -1.93
C TYR A 164 1.14 -28.24 -1.31
N LEU A 165 0.66 -27.00 -1.19
CA LEU A 165 -0.66 -26.62 -0.67
C LEU A 165 -1.42 -25.80 -1.74
N PRO A 166 -1.92 -26.44 -2.81
CA PRO A 166 -2.55 -25.76 -3.95
C PRO A 166 -3.78 -24.92 -3.56
N VAL A 167 -4.40 -25.22 -2.41
CA VAL A 167 -5.57 -24.51 -1.89
C VAL A 167 -5.36 -22.99 -1.77
N TYR A 168 -4.15 -22.52 -1.48
CA TYR A 168 -3.85 -21.08 -1.39
C TYR A 168 -3.95 -20.41 -2.76
N GLU A 169 -3.27 -20.97 -3.77
CA GLU A 169 -3.29 -20.48 -5.14
C GLU A 169 -4.71 -20.58 -5.75
N GLU A 170 -5.41 -21.69 -5.51
CA GLU A 170 -6.78 -21.91 -5.97
C GLU A 170 -7.75 -20.89 -5.36
N THR A 171 -7.65 -20.62 -4.06
CA THR A 171 -8.49 -19.63 -3.37
C THR A 171 -8.26 -18.23 -3.94
N TYR A 172 -7.00 -17.84 -4.11
CA TYR A 172 -6.64 -16.55 -4.69
C TYR A 172 -7.17 -16.38 -6.13
N LYS A 173 -6.94 -17.37 -7.00
CA LYS A 173 -7.44 -17.36 -8.38
C LYS A 173 -8.97 -17.36 -8.44
N SER A 174 -9.62 -18.10 -7.54
CA SER A 174 -11.08 -18.12 -7.42
C SER A 174 -11.63 -16.73 -7.14
N LEU A 175 -11.10 -16.02 -6.14
CA LEU A 175 -11.51 -14.64 -5.83
C LEU A 175 -11.23 -13.68 -7.01
N LYS A 176 -10.08 -13.78 -7.67
CA LYS A 176 -9.77 -12.98 -8.87
C LYS A 176 -10.77 -13.23 -10.00
N SER A 177 -11.11 -14.48 -10.27
CA SER A 177 -12.07 -14.84 -11.33
C SER A 177 -13.49 -14.35 -11.06
N ARG A 178 -13.84 -14.14 -9.78
CA ARG A 178 -15.09 -13.50 -9.34
C ARG A 178 -15.08 -11.97 -9.48
N GLY A 179 -13.98 -11.38 -9.95
CA GLY A 179 -13.81 -9.94 -10.12
C GLY A 179 -13.46 -9.19 -8.82
N ILE A 180 -13.08 -9.90 -7.76
CA ILE A 180 -12.65 -9.26 -6.51
C ILE A 180 -11.31 -8.58 -6.74
N ARG A 181 -11.24 -7.30 -6.41
CA ARG A 181 -10.01 -6.49 -6.48
C ARG A 181 -9.24 -6.68 -5.19
N PHE A 182 -7.98 -7.07 -5.33
CA PHE A 182 -7.05 -7.11 -4.23
C PHE A 182 -6.46 -5.71 -4.04
N PRO A 183 -6.31 -5.25 -2.78
CA PRO A 183 -5.59 -4.02 -2.50
C PRO A 183 -4.13 -4.28 -2.87
N GLY A 184 -3.69 -3.72 -4.00
CA GLY A 184 -2.33 -3.93 -4.48
C GLY A 184 -1.30 -3.46 -3.45
N ARG A 185 -0.03 -3.83 -3.67
CA ARG A 185 1.09 -3.38 -2.83
C ARG A 185 1.44 -1.90 -3.04
N ASP A 186 0.64 -1.17 -3.80
CA ASP A 186 0.75 0.24 -4.07
C ASP A 186 0.19 1.07 -2.90
N ASN A 187 1.04 1.95 -2.36
CA ASN A 187 0.72 3.00 -1.37
C ASN A 187 -0.46 3.93 -1.77
N GLU A 188 -1.03 3.76 -2.97
CA GLU A 188 -2.10 4.55 -3.55
C GLU A 188 -3.52 4.05 -3.18
N SER A 189 -3.65 2.83 -2.65
CA SER A 189 -4.97 2.25 -2.30
C SER A 189 -5.45 2.61 -0.88
N LEU A 190 -5.06 3.77 -0.38
CA LEU A 190 -5.76 4.48 0.69
C LEU A 190 -6.55 5.62 0.05
N ALA A 191 -7.75 5.30 -0.46
CA ALA A 191 -8.66 6.32 -0.95
C ALA A 191 -8.88 7.41 0.14
N PRO A 192 -8.84 8.71 -0.20
CA PRO A 192 -8.98 9.76 0.80
C PRO A 192 -10.36 9.69 1.46
N ILE A 193 -10.35 9.52 2.79
CA ILE A 193 -11.55 9.61 3.63
C ILE A 193 -12.05 11.05 3.56
N PHE A 194 -13.17 11.26 2.85
CA PHE A 194 -13.94 12.50 2.88
C PHE A 194 -14.70 12.61 4.22
N THR A 195 -13.96 12.84 5.32
CA THR A 195 -14.56 13.31 6.57
C THR A 195 -14.73 14.83 6.50
N PRO A 196 -15.95 15.37 6.68
CA PRO A 196 -16.16 16.82 6.71
C PRO A 196 -15.37 17.47 7.86
N PRO A 197 -14.97 18.76 7.75
CA PRO A 197 -14.04 19.38 8.69
C PRO A 197 -14.61 19.47 10.10
N ARG A 198 -13.82 19.03 11.09
CA ARG A 198 -14.07 19.30 12.50
C ARG A 198 -13.95 20.80 12.77
N SER A 199 -15.00 21.40 13.31
CA SER A 199 -15.01 22.78 13.78
C SER A 199 -14.28 22.89 15.12
N VAL A 200 -12.98 23.21 15.07
CA VAL A 200 -12.24 23.77 16.22
C VAL A 200 -11.36 24.93 15.75
N SER A 201 -11.34 26.00 16.54
CA SER A 201 -10.78 27.31 16.23
C SER A 201 -9.28 27.30 15.97
N ALA A 202 -8.87 28.07 14.96
CA ALA A 202 -7.52 28.17 14.37
C ALA A 202 -6.44 28.84 15.23
N ALA A 203 -6.51 28.73 16.57
CA ALA A 203 -5.53 29.35 17.47
C ALA A 203 -4.51 28.36 18.09
N GLU A 204 -4.67 27.04 17.89
CA GLU A 204 -3.77 26.02 18.50
C GLU A 204 -2.84 25.32 17.49
N VAL A 205 -2.99 25.63 16.19
CA VAL A 205 -2.20 24.97 15.12
C VAL A 205 -0.77 25.50 15.00
N ASP A 206 -0.50 26.74 15.44
CA ASP A 206 0.82 27.35 15.29
C ASP A 206 1.81 26.95 16.41
N ALA A 207 1.29 26.54 17.58
CA ALA A 207 2.11 26.02 18.68
C ALA A 207 2.49 24.53 18.51
N SER A 208 1.73 23.78 17.69
CA SER A 208 1.96 22.34 17.47
C SER A 208 3.01 22.05 16.38
N LEU A 209 3.19 22.95 15.41
CA LEU A 209 4.20 22.79 14.35
C LEU A 209 5.61 23.11 14.87
N ALA A 210 5.77 24.10 15.76
CA ALA A 210 7.06 24.41 16.38
C ALA A 210 7.53 23.33 17.37
N ASN A 211 6.59 22.65 18.07
CA ASN A 211 6.95 21.56 18.99
C ASN A 211 7.32 20.25 18.28
N GLN A 212 6.90 20.05 17.03
CA GLN A 212 7.22 18.83 16.27
C GLN A 212 8.66 18.85 15.70
N PHE A 213 9.29 20.02 15.60
CA PHE A 213 10.70 20.15 15.19
C PHE A 213 11.71 20.20 16.36
N GLN A 214 11.25 20.20 17.62
CA GLN A 214 12.13 20.13 18.80
C GLN A 214 12.00 18.83 19.62
N HIS A 215 11.01 17.98 19.36
CA HIS A 215 10.82 16.70 20.09
C HIS A 215 11.52 15.48 19.47
N GLY A 216 12.36 15.66 18.44
CA GLY A 216 13.20 14.58 17.89
C GLY A 216 14.39 14.17 18.77
N MET A 217 14.57 14.80 19.93
CA MET A 217 15.75 14.65 20.79
C MET A 217 15.43 14.55 22.29
N GLN A 218 14.23 14.12 22.69
CA GLN A 218 13.99 13.71 24.08
C GLN A 218 12.69 12.93 24.21
N LEU A 219 12.76 11.78 24.90
CA LEU A 219 11.68 10.88 25.34
C LEU A 219 11.45 9.63 24.45
N GLN A 220 12.40 8.71 24.54
CA GLN A 220 12.10 7.28 24.63
C GLN A 220 13.08 6.63 25.59
N HIS A 221 12.79 6.74 26.89
CA HIS A 221 13.25 5.78 27.88
C HIS A 221 12.05 4.89 28.22
N ASP A 222 12.33 3.57 28.30
CA ASP A 222 11.50 2.48 28.82
C ASP A 222 10.84 1.51 27.82
N THR A 223 11.57 1.15 26.77
CA THR A 223 11.55 -0.23 26.23
C THR A 223 12.99 -0.72 26.12
N PRO A 224 13.35 -1.93 26.61
CA PRO A 224 14.71 -2.43 26.43
C PRO A 224 15.00 -2.49 24.93
N PRO A 225 16.14 -1.95 24.46
CA PRO A 225 16.51 -2.14 23.07
C PRO A 225 16.66 -3.64 22.83
N GLN A 226 15.85 -4.22 21.95
CA GLN A 226 16.15 -5.53 21.41
C GLN A 226 17.51 -5.41 20.72
N ALA A 227 18.54 -6.01 21.33
CA ALA A 227 19.86 -6.08 20.76
C ALA A 227 19.78 -6.85 19.44
N PHE A 228 20.33 -6.27 18.38
CA PHE A 228 20.46 -6.98 17.11
C PHE A 228 21.31 -8.23 17.30
N THR A 229 20.92 -9.35 16.69
CA THR A 229 21.82 -10.52 16.64
C THR A 229 23.04 -10.21 15.78
N ALA A 230 24.12 -10.97 15.96
CA ALA A 230 25.33 -10.79 15.15
C ALA A 230 25.05 -10.97 13.63
N GLU A 231 24.14 -11.88 13.27
CA GLU A 231 23.73 -12.12 11.89
C GLU A 231 22.91 -10.95 11.34
N GLN A 232 21.95 -10.43 12.10
CA GLN A 232 21.14 -9.27 11.70
C GLN A 232 21.98 -8.01 11.54
N THR A 233 22.96 -7.82 12.43
CA THR A 233 23.90 -6.70 12.37
C THR A 233 24.76 -6.77 11.12
N LYS A 234 25.28 -7.96 10.80
CA LYS A 234 26.08 -8.19 9.60
C LYS A 234 25.25 -7.96 8.33
N GLU A 235 24.04 -8.52 8.28
CA GLU A 235 23.12 -8.33 7.15
C GLU A 235 22.79 -6.85 6.95
N ALA A 236 22.53 -6.10 8.02
CA ALA A 236 22.26 -4.67 7.94
C ALA A 236 23.45 -3.89 7.35
N PHE A 237 24.69 -4.23 7.71
CA PHE A 237 25.88 -3.64 7.09
C PHE A 237 26.04 -4.02 5.63
N ASP A 238 25.80 -5.28 5.27
CA ASP A 238 25.92 -5.76 3.89
C ASP A 238 24.89 -5.08 2.98
N VAL A 239 23.63 -4.97 3.43
CA VAL A 239 22.56 -4.25 2.72
C VAL A 239 22.89 -2.76 2.57
N ALA A 240 23.37 -2.13 3.64
CA ALA A 240 23.75 -0.71 3.62
C ALA A 240 24.85 -0.46 2.58
N ARG A 241 25.94 -1.23 2.62
CA ARG A 241 27.07 -1.09 1.69
C ARG A 241 26.66 -1.32 0.24
N ASN A 242 25.85 -2.36 -0.02
CA ASN A 242 25.36 -2.62 -1.35
C ASN A 242 24.48 -1.49 -1.88
N SER A 243 23.61 -0.93 -1.03
CA SER A 243 22.74 0.20 -1.40
C SER A 243 23.56 1.46 -1.71
N ILE A 244 24.59 1.76 -0.90
CA ILE A 244 25.52 2.88 -1.11
C ILE A 244 26.27 2.73 -2.44
N GLU A 245 26.79 1.53 -2.73
CA GLU A 245 27.55 1.24 -3.94
C GLU A 245 26.68 1.39 -5.20
N LEU A 246 25.47 0.83 -5.19
CA LEU A 246 24.53 0.92 -6.30
C LEU A 246 24.10 2.37 -6.54
N LEU A 247 23.70 3.08 -5.48
CA LEU A 247 23.32 4.48 -5.60
C LEU A 247 24.49 5.32 -6.14
N SER A 248 25.69 5.14 -5.59
CA SER A 248 26.89 5.85 -6.06
C SER A 248 27.22 5.56 -7.52
N THR A 249 27.03 4.31 -7.96
CA THR A 249 27.27 3.88 -9.35
C THR A 249 26.29 4.55 -10.30
N VAL A 250 24.99 4.54 -9.96
CA VAL A 250 23.94 5.16 -10.78
C VAL A 250 24.16 6.67 -10.88
N LEU A 251 24.43 7.34 -9.75
CA LEU A 251 24.71 8.78 -9.71
C LEU A 251 26.01 9.19 -10.42
N SER A 252 26.91 8.24 -10.70
CA SER A 252 28.16 8.51 -11.42
C SER A 252 28.12 8.12 -12.89
N SER A 253 27.16 7.28 -13.30
CA SER A 253 27.10 6.70 -14.66
C SER A 253 26.06 7.38 -15.57
N SER A 254 25.06 8.07 -15.00
CA SER A 254 23.97 8.71 -15.74
C SER A 254 24.13 10.24 -15.84
N PRO A 255 23.60 10.89 -16.89
CA PRO A 255 23.45 12.35 -16.91
C PRO A 255 22.64 12.79 -15.69
N GLN A 256 23.10 13.84 -15.00
CA GLN A 256 22.58 14.30 -13.71
C GLN A 256 21.06 14.54 -13.69
N GLN A 257 20.47 14.83 -14.84
CA GLN A 257 19.04 15.10 -15.01
C GLN A 257 18.20 13.82 -15.18
N ASP A 258 18.74 12.79 -15.83
CA ASP A 258 18.06 11.50 -16.02
C ASP A 258 18.09 10.63 -14.75
N ALA A 259 19.13 10.78 -13.92
CA ALA A 259 19.25 10.07 -12.64
C ALA A 259 18.19 10.52 -11.61
N LEU A 260 17.65 11.74 -11.73
CA LEU A 260 16.68 12.27 -10.76
C LEU A 260 15.24 11.81 -11.05
N GLU A 261 14.92 11.53 -12.32
CA GLU A 261 13.62 10.99 -12.74
C GLU A 261 13.59 9.45 -12.78
N ASP A 262 14.72 8.80 -12.53
CA ASP A 262 14.83 7.35 -12.55
C ASP A 262 14.24 6.72 -11.27
N ASP A 263 13.22 5.87 -11.48
CA ASP A 263 12.50 5.12 -10.44
C ASP A 263 13.45 4.23 -9.62
N LEU A 264 14.50 3.70 -10.26
CA LEU A 264 15.53 2.92 -9.60
C LEU A 264 16.37 3.79 -8.65
N THR A 265 16.77 5.00 -9.06
CA THR A 265 17.51 5.93 -8.21
C THR A 265 16.69 6.34 -6.98
N THR A 266 15.40 6.64 -7.17
CA THR A 266 14.49 6.98 -6.05
C THR A 266 14.36 5.82 -5.05
N THR A 267 14.22 4.60 -5.57
CA THR A 267 14.15 3.38 -4.75
C THR A 267 15.44 3.16 -3.96
N LEU A 268 16.61 3.34 -4.59
CA LEU A 268 17.92 3.19 -3.94
C LEU A 268 18.14 4.26 -2.86
N VAL A 269 17.68 5.50 -3.07
CA VAL A 269 17.71 6.57 -2.06
C VAL A 269 16.84 6.20 -0.85
N GLN A 270 15.63 5.67 -1.08
CA GLN A 270 14.77 5.21 0.00
C GLN A 270 15.41 4.06 0.79
N GLN A 271 16.04 3.11 0.10
CA GLN A 271 16.76 1.99 0.71
C GLN A 271 17.97 2.47 1.54
N CYS A 272 18.69 3.50 1.08
CA CYS A 272 19.76 4.15 1.85
C CYS A 272 19.22 4.81 3.13
N ARG A 273 18.09 5.54 3.07
CA ARG A 273 17.44 6.14 4.27
C ARG A 273 16.95 5.08 5.27
N GLN A 274 16.40 3.98 4.78
CA GLN A 274 15.99 2.86 5.64
C GLN A 274 17.20 2.19 6.30
N SER A 275 18.27 1.98 5.53
CA SER A 275 19.54 1.45 6.05
C SER A 275 20.11 2.37 7.12
N GLN A 276 20.11 3.70 6.89
CA GLN A 276 20.56 4.69 7.87
C GLN A 276 19.83 4.57 9.23
N SER A 277 18.51 4.43 9.19
CA SER A 277 17.69 4.28 10.41
C SER A 277 18.05 3.02 11.18
N THR A 278 18.31 1.93 10.46
CA THR A 278 18.75 0.66 11.07
C THR A 278 20.15 0.78 11.67
N ILE A 279 21.08 1.43 10.97
CA ILE A 279 22.46 1.64 11.44
C ILE A 279 22.49 2.54 12.69
N LEU A 280 21.66 3.58 12.76
CA LEU A 280 21.53 4.42 13.95
C LEU A 280 21.04 3.62 15.17
N ARG A 281 20.08 2.71 14.98
CA ARG A 281 19.67 1.79 16.05
C ARG A 281 20.79 0.83 16.45
N ILE A 282 21.62 0.37 15.51
CA ILE A 282 22.80 -0.46 15.84
C ILE A 282 23.79 0.35 16.67
N ILE A 283 24.01 1.63 16.34
CA ILE A 283 24.85 2.55 17.14
C ILE A 283 24.30 2.69 18.56
N ASP A 284 22.99 2.94 18.71
CA ASP A 284 22.33 3.10 20.01
C ASP A 284 22.38 1.82 20.88
N THR A 285 22.54 0.65 20.23
CA THR A 285 22.55 -0.66 20.89
C THR A 285 23.92 -1.32 20.97
N ALA A 286 24.96 -0.67 20.43
CA ALA A 286 26.33 -1.21 20.38
C ALA A 286 26.95 -1.40 21.78
N GLY A 287 26.47 -0.64 22.78
CA GLY A 287 26.98 -0.70 24.15
C GLY A 287 28.49 -0.45 24.21
N ASP A 288 29.23 -1.38 24.80
CA ASP A 288 30.70 -1.30 24.95
C ASP A 288 31.47 -1.92 23.77
N ASN A 289 30.78 -2.36 22.70
CA ASN A 289 31.45 -2.95 21.54
C ASN A 289 32.03 -1.87 20.62
N GLU A 290 33.23 -1.39 20.93
CA GLU A 290 33.93 -0.33 20.18
C GLU A 290 34.12 -0.68 18.70
N ALA A 291 34.39 -1.94 18.37
CA ALA A 291 34.58 -2.37 16.99
C ALA A 291 33.29 -2.25 16.17
N LEU A 292 32.17 -2.70 16.75
CA LEU A 292 30.85 -2.58 16.13
C LEU A 292 30.44 -1.10 15.98
N LEU A 293 30.66 -0.30 17.03
CA LEU A 293 30.36 1.12 17.01
C LEU A 293 31.15 1.86 15.91
N PHE A 294 32.45 1.58 15.80
CA PHE A 294 33.30 2.15 14.77
C PHE A 294 32.82 1.79 13.36
N GLU A 295 32.48 0.51 13.14
CA GLU A 295 31.96 0.03 11.86
C GLU A 295 30.61 0.67 11.51
N ALA A 296 29.70 0.76 12.49
CA ALA A 296 28.38 1.36 12.29
C ALA A 296 28.45 2.86 12.00
N LEU A 297 29.32 3.59 12.69
CA LEU A 297 29.57 5.00 12.42
C LEU A 297 30.16 5.20 11.01
N ASN A 298 31.14 4.39 10.61
CA ASN A 298 31.72 4.49 9.26
C ASN A 298 30.66 4.25 8.17
N VAL A 299 29.82 3.22 8.32
CA VAL A 299 28.74 2.94 7.36
C VAL A 299 27.72 4.09 7.35
N ASN A 300 27.38 4.68 8.50
CA ASN A 300 26.48 5.83 8.55
C ASN A 300 27.04 7.05 7.81
N ASP A 301 28.32 7.37 8.01
CA ASP A 301 29.00 8.45 7.31
C ASP A 301 29.00 8.23 5.78
N GLU A 302 29.20 6.98 5.34
CA GLU A 302 29.12 6.61 3.92
C GLU A 302 27.70 6.76 3.35
N ILE A 303 26.67 6.35 4.11
CA ILE A 303 25.26 6.55 3.71
C ILE A 303 24.94 8.04 3.59
N GLN A 304 25.33 8.84 4.59
CA GLN A 304 25.11 10.29 4.56
C GLN A 304 25.78 10.92 3.35
N LYS A 305 27.04 10.57 3.08
CA LYS A 305 27.76 11.06 1.90
C LYS A 305 27.06 10.71 0.59
N ALA A 306 26.55 9.49 0.45
CA ALA A 306 25.82 9.06 -0.75
C ALA A 306 24.48 9.81 -0.92
N LEU A 307 23.75 10.00 0.18
CA LEU A 307 22.49 10.76 0.18
C LEU A 307 22.70 12.25 -0.11
N SER A 308 23.73 12.88 0.48
CA SER A 308 24.07 14.28 0.19
C SER A 308 24.42 14.49 -1.28
N LYS A 309 25.16 13.55 -1.89
CA LYS A 309 25.46 13.60 -3.33
C LYS A 309 24.19 13.56 -4.19
N TYR A 310 23.17 12.79 -3.79
CA TYR A 310 21.87 12.79 -4.46
C TYR A 310 21.11 14.10 -4.26
N GLU A 311 21.09 14.64 -3.04
CA GLU A 311 20.41 15.90 -2.71
C GLU A 311 21.02 17.11 -3.44
N GLU A 312 22.36 17.17 -3.58
CA GLU A 312 23.05 18.19 -4.38
C GLU A 312 22.65 18.17 -5.87
N LEU A 313 22.35 16.99 -6.40
CA LEU A 313 21.86 16.85 -7.78
C LEU A 313 20.38 17.25 -7.89
N ASN A 314 19.59 16.97 -6.85
CA ASN A 314 18.17 17.29 -6.79
C ASN A 314 17.88 18.75 -6.46
N GLU A 315 18.88 19.53 -6.03
CA GLU A 315 18.71 20.96 -5.80
C GLU A 315 18.57 21.68 -7.16
N PRO A 316 17.44 22.36 -7.44
CA PRO A 316 17.27 23.11 -8.68
C PRO A 316 18.34 24.20 -8.71
N SER A 317 19.27 24.07 -9.65
CA SER A 317 20.40 24.99 -9.86
C SER A 317 19.97 26.43 -9.64
N ALA A 318 20.29 26.98 -8.46
CA ALA A 318 20.15 28.40 -8.22
C ALA A 318 21.05 29.08 -9.24
N VAL A 319 20.39 29.72 -10.21
CA VAL A 319 20.94 30.54 -11.28
C VAL A 319 22.34 31.04 -10.91
N ARG A 320 23.38 30.46 -11.53
CA ARG A 320 24.65 31.16 -11.71
C ARG A 320 24.31 32.41 -12.51
N ARG A 321 24.04 33.51 -11.82
CA ARG A 321 23.98 34.83 -12.44
C ARG A 321 25.38 35.08 -12.98
N GLU A 322 25.53 35.04 -14.30
CA GLU A 322 26.64 35.74 -14.94
C GLU A 322 26.65 37.18 -14.41
N PRO A 323 27.80 37.73 -14.01
CA PRO A 323 27.88 39.14 -13.65
C PRO A 323 27.71 39.96 -14.93
N GLU A 324 26.48 40.39 -15.23
CA GLU A 324 26.24 41.43 -16.22
C GLU A 324 26.85 42.76 -15.74
N PRO A 325 27.52 43.52 -16.63
CA PRO A 325 28.24 44.72 -16.25
C PRO A 325 27.29 45.84 -15.83
N ALA A 326 27.64 46.51 -14.72
CA ALA A 326 26.83 47.58 -14.13
C ALA A 326 26.60 48.74 -15.11
N MET A 327 25.33 49.08 -15.38
CA MET A 327 24.94 50.37 -15.97
C MET A 327 24.35 51.29 -14.90
N ILE A 328 24.88 52.51 -14.84
CA ILE A 328 24.53 53.58 -13.90
C ILE A 328 23.18 54.20 -14.28
N PRO A 329 22.22 54.40 -13.36
CA PRO A 329 20.97 55.05 -13.70
C PRO A 329 21.13 56.58 -13.72
N VAL A 330 20.72 57.20 -14.82
CA VAL A 330 20.49 58.65 -14.93
C VAL A 330 19.11 58.96 -14.35
N ALA A 331 19.06 59.78 -13.31
CA ALA A 331 17.82 60.27 -12.71
C ALA A 331 17.22 61.40 -13.57
N VAL A 332 15.91 61.33 -13.84
CA VAL A 332 15.10 62.48 -14.25
C VAL A 332 13.87 62.52 -13.35
N GLU A 333 13.79 63.60 -12.57
CA GLU A 333 12.77 63.93 -11.56
C GLU A 333 11.38 64.23 -12.17
N PRO A 334 10.29 64.16 -11.37
CA PRO A 334 8.91 64.31 -11.84
C PRO A 334 8.42 65.78 -11.91
N ASP A 335 7.50 66.01 -12.85
CA ASP A 335 6.87 67.29 -13.19
C ASP A 335 5.72 67.65 -12.22
N ASP A 336 5.70 68.90 -11.74
CA ASP A 336 4.73 69.46 -10.82
C ASP A 336 4.12 70.72 -11.46
N SER A 337 2.85 70.65 -11.87
CA SER A 337 2.07 71.80 -12.39
C SER A 337 1.50 72.64 -11.24
N PRO A 338 1.39 73.99 -11.32
CA PRO A 338 0.22 74.60 -12.00
C PRO A 338 0.32 76.09 -12.47
N ARG A 339 -0.59 76.49 -13.39
CA ARG A 339 -1.45 77.72 -13.41
C ARG A 339 -1.62 78.42 -14.79
N HIS A 340 -2.88 78.67 -15.14
CA HIS A 340 -3.46 79.57 -16.17
C HIS A 340 -3.00 81.06 -16.06
N PRO A 341 -3.22 82.01 -17.02
CA PRO A 341 -4.38 82.12 -17.93
C PRO A 341 -4.19 82.73 -19.37
N LYS A 342 -5.29 82.67 -20.16
CA LYS A 342 -5.87 83.66 -21.12
C LYS A 342 -5.33 83.87 -22.58
N GLU A 343 -6.33 83.82 -23.49
CA GLU A 343 -6.56 84.63 -24.72
C GLU A 343 -5.63 84.31 -25.92
N ASP A 344 -6.04 84.19 -27.20
CA ASP A 344 -7.23 84.62 -27.93
C ASP A 344 -7.32 83.92 -29.32
N ALA A 345 -8.53 83.90 -29.89
CA ALA A 345 -8.90 83.85 -31.32
C ALA A 345 -8.33 82.80 -32.32
N LEU A 346 -9.21 81.99 -32.94
CA LEU A 346 -9.69 82.16 -34.34
C LEU A 346 -10.48 80.94 -34.87
N ILE A 347 -11.81 81.09 -34.90
CA ILE A 347 -12.76 80.83 -36.01
C ILE A 347 -12.36 79.80 -37.11
N ARG A 348 -13.09 78.67 -37.27
CA ARG A 348 -14.20 78.43 -38.24
C ARG A 348 -14.66 76.94 -38.29
N LYS A 349 -15.99 76.77 -38.31
CA LYS A 349 -16.85 75.59 -38.58
C LYS A 349 -16.74 75.07 -40.06
N PRO A 350 -17.49 74.03 -40.53
CA PRO A 350 -17.63 72.63 -40.07
C PRO A 350 -17.78 71.61 -41.26
N ALA A 351 -18.05 70.34 -40.91
CA ALA A 351 -18.84 69.33 -41.65
C ALA A 351 -18.31 68.71 -42.97
N GLY A 352 -18.46 67.38 -43.10
CA GLY A 352 -18.45 66.71 -44.40
C GLY A 352 -18.10 65.24 -44.38
N THR A 353 -19.08 64.41 -44.73
CA THR A 353 -19.14 62.94 -44.70
C THR A 353 -18.42 62.26 -45.89
N ARG A 354 -18.04 60.98 -45.68
CA ARG A 354 -17.96 59.82 -46.63
C ARG A 354 -16.59 59.31 -47.19
N HIS A 355 -16.33 58.05 -46.82
CA HIS A 355 -16.00 56.84 -47.62
C HIS A 355 -14.54 56.35 -47.85
N GLY A 356 -14.36 55.04 -47.57
CA GLY A 356 -13.33 54.09 -48.07
C GLY A 356 -12.12 53.91 -47.13
N THR A 357 -11.52 52.73 -46.86
CA THR A 357 -11.66 51.32 -47.33
C THR A 357 -10.63 50.47 -46.54
N HIS A 358 -10.86 49.14 -46.38
CA HIS A 358 -9.93 48.05 -45.96
C HIS A 358 -9.40 48.01 -44.51
N GLY A 359 -9.26 46.86 -43.81
CA GLY A 359 -9.50 45.43 -44.11
C GLY A 359 -8.97 44.50 -42.97
N GLY A 360 -9.58 43.31 -42.81
CA GLY A 360 -9.09 41.99 -42.28
C GLY A 360 -8.41 41.94 -40.90
N SER A 361 -9.01 41.36 -39.84
CA SER A 361 -9.10 39.92 -39.45
C SER A 361 -7.76 39.19 -39.33
N ASN A 362 -7.39 38.83 -38.09
CA ASN A 362 -6.34 37.87 -37.71
C ASN A 362 -6.94 36.96 -36.61
N ASP A 363 -7.63 35.88 -36.98
CA ASP A 363 -8.11 34.84 -36.05
C ASP A 363 -7.92 33.42 -36.66
N ASP A 364 -6.92 33.21 -37.53
CA ASP A 364 -6.70 31.94 -38.27
C ASP A 364 -5.46 31.16 -37.79
N MET A 365 -5.17 31.07 -36.49
CA MET A 365 -4.03 30.25 -35.99
C MET A 365 -4.41 29.10 -35.05
N MET A 366 -5.69 28.89 -34.73
CA MET A 366 -6.10 27.79 -33.84
C MET A 366 -6.76 26.59 -34.53
N ASP A 367 -7.19 26.71 -35.79
CA ASP A 367 -7.93 25.61 -36.46
C ASP A 367 -7.02 24.55 -37.12
N ASP A 368 -5.74 24.83 -37.34
CA ASP A 368 -4.82 23.91 -38.03
C ASP A 368 -4.21 22.81 -37.14
N LEU A 369 -4.36 22.88 -35.82
CA LEU A 369 -3.80 21.87 -34.90
C LEU A 369 -4.69 20.62 -34.79
N ASP A 370 -6.01 20.78 -34.86
CA ASP A 370 -6.96 19.67 -34.71
C ASP A 370 -7.02 18.76 -35.95
N GLU A 371 -6.70 19.29 -37.16
CA GLU A 371 -6.65 18.48 -38.40
C GLU A 371 -5.38 17.61 -38.49
N MET A 372 -4.32 17.93 -37.73
CA MET A 372 -3.09 17.12 -37.65
C MET A 372 -3.16 15.99 -36.62
N ILE A 373 -3.99 16.10 -35.57
CA ILE A 373 -4.08 15.10 -34.49
C ILE A 373 -5.19 14.06 -34.76
N PHE A 374 -6.33 14.47 -35.33
CA PHE A 374 -7.47 13.59 -35.58
C PHE A 374 -7.74 13.51 -37.08
N GLY A 375 -7.02 12.63 -37.78
CA GLY A 375 -7.15 12.41 -39.22
C GLY A 375 -8.60 12.46 -39.73
N LYS A 376 -8.79 13.20 -40.82
CA LYS A 376 -10.06 13.56 -41.46
C LYS A 376 -11.04 12.38 -41.56
N LYS A 377 -12.06 12.38 -40.71
CA LYS A 377 -13.20 11.46 -40.77
C LYS A 377 -14.13 11.89 -41.91
N GLY A 378 -13.84 11.42 -43.11
CA GLY A 378 -14.70 11.62 -44.28
C GLY A 378 -16.03 10.88 -44.13
N GLY A 379 -17.10 11.62 -43.88
CA GLY A 379 -18.48 11.20 -44.12
C GLY A 379 -19.26 12.45 -44.50
N GLY A 380 -20.09 12.50 -45.53
CA GLY A 380 -20.50 11.56 -46.56
C GLY A 380 -21.51 12.32 -47.43
N SER A 381 -22.01 11.73 -48.52
CA SER A 381 -23.32 12.15 -49.03
C SER A 381 -23.92 11.09 -49.96
N SER A 382 -25.16 10.69 -49.61
CA SER A 382 -26.36 10.46 -50.48
C SER A 382 -26.21 9.57 -51.73
N GLY A 383 -27.10 8.64 -52.07
CA GLY A 383 -28.47 8.32 -51.66
C GLY A 383 -29.17 7.53 -52.80
N GLY A 384 -30.28 6.85 -52.48
CA GLY A 384 -31.16 6.11 -53.41
C GLY A 384 -30.83 4.61 -53.48
N GLY A 385 -31.75 3.65 -53.45
CA GLY A 385 -33.20 3.63 -53.58
C GLY A 385 -33.59 2.28 -54.23
N GLN A 386 -34.62 1.63 -53.68
CA GLN A 386 -35.51 0.63 -54.30
C GLN A 386 -35.07 -0.83 -54.60
N ASP A 387 -35.89 -1.73 -54.04
CA ASP A 387 -36.53 -2.93 -54.59
C ASP A 387 -35.72 -4.01 -55.33
N SER A 388 -35.53 -5.16 -54.66
CA SER A 388 -36.19 -6.46 -54.95
C SER A 388 -35.48 -7.61 -54.24
#